data_AF-A0A7X0NK61-F1
#
_entry.id   AF-A0A7X0NK61-F1
#
_cell.length_a   1.000
_cell.length_b   1.000
_cell.length_c   1.000
_cell.angle_alpha   90.00
_cell.angle_beta   90.00
_cell.angle_gamma   90.00
#
_symmetry.space_group_name_H-M   'P 1'
#
loop_
_entity.id
_entity.type
_entity.pdbx_description
1 polymer ?
#
loop_
_entity_poly.entity_id
_entity_poly.type
_entity_poly.pdbx_seq_one_letter_code
_entity_poly.pdbx_strand_id
1 'polypeptide(L)'
;MKIDAKNRSRRLRKKLRVDEFKELGFDVAWKFADDIDGEGIDTFMNKFFDEVIEPNGLGFGGEGDKIWHGLVCTQSLGQCTEEHRSAVEKWLKANGVTAVSVSELYDVWWAE
;
A
#
# COMPACT_ATOMS: atom_id res chain seq x y z
N MET A 1 21.95 -11.25 1.73
CA MET A 1 21.57 -12.67 1.92
C MET A 1 20.79 -13.11 0.69
N LYS A 2 21.09 -14.26 0.06
CA LYS A 2 20.45 -14.63 -1.23
C LYS A 2 18.99 -15.03 -1.00
N ILE A 3 18.05 -14.29 -1.60
CA ILE A 3 16.59 -14.57 -1.54
C ILE A 3 16.29 -15.96 -2.12
N ASP A 4 16.95 -16.37 -3.20
CA ASP A 4 16.65 -17.59 -3.97
C ASP A 4 17.36 -18.87 -3.50
N ALA A 5 17.57 -19.02 -2.19
CA ALA A 5 18.20 -20.25 -1.67
C ALA A 5 17.21 -21.44 -1.75
N LYS A 6 17.43 -22.34 -2.72
CA LYS A 6 16.53 -23.46 -3.09
C LYS A 6 16.20 -24.49 -2.00
N ASN A 7 16.93 -24.53 -0.88
CA ASN A 7 16.77 -25.53 0.19
C ASN A 7 16.48 -24.91 1.57
N ARG A 8 15.48 -24.03 1.66
CA ARG A 8 15.02 -23.51 2.96
C ARG A 8 13.97 -24.43 3.56
N SER A 9 14.09 -24.75 4.85
CA SER A 9 13.01 -25.43 5.58
C SER A 9 11.78 -24.53 5.71
N ARG A 10 10.59 -25.10 5.88
CA ARG A 10 9.34 -24.32 6.05
C ARG A 10 9.44 -23.28 7.18
N ARG A 11 10.11 -23.63 8.30
CA ARG A 11 10.36 -22.71 9.41
C ARG A 11 11.21 -21.51 8.98
N LEU A 12 12.24 -21.73 8.16
CA LEU A 12 13.08 -20.65 7.63
C LEU A 12 12.32 -19.78 6.62
N ARG A 13 11.51 -20.38 5.75
CA ARG A 13 10.67 -19.62 4.79
C ARG A 13 9.68 -18.70 5.51
N LYS A 14 9.04 -19.19 6.58
CA LYS A 14 8.19 -18.37 7.46
C LYS A 14 8.97 -17.27 8.16
N LYS A 15 10.14 -17.58 8.72
CA LYS A 15 10.98 -16.60 9.43
C LYS A 15 11.47 -15.47 8.53
N LEU A 16 11.75 -15.79 7.26
CA LEU A 16 12.30 -14.85 6.28
C LEU A 16 11.22 -14.23 5.38
N ARG A 17 9.95 -14.61 5.51
CA ARG A 17 8.82 -14.09 4.69
C ARG A 17 9.04 -14.27 3.19
N VAL A 18 9.41 -15.48 2.79
CA VAL A 18 9.69 -15.85 1.39
C VAL A 18 8.77 -16.98 0.92
N ASP A 19 8.75 -17.22 -0.39
CA ASP A 19 7.94 -18.26 -1.04
C ASP A 19 6.46 -18.16 -0.62
N GLU A 20 5.90 -19.19 0.05
CA GLU A 20 4.50 -19.21 0.47
C GLU A 20 4.15 -18.19 1.58
N PHE A 21 5.15 -17.50 2.13
CA PHE A 21 4.98 -16.46 3.15
C PHE A 21 5.34 -15.06 2.64
N LYS A 22 5.48 -14.90 1.31
CA LYS A 22 5.73 -13.61 0.68
C LYS A 22 4.53 -12.70 0.87
N GLU A 23 4.80 -11.46 1.26
CA GLU A 23 3.80 -10.40 1.39
C GLU A 23 4.06 -9.35 0.32
N LEU A 24 3.09 -9.17 -0.57
CA LEU A 24 3.17 -8.17 -1.63
C LEU A 24 2.43 -6.92 -1.18
N GLY A 25 3.07 -5.78 -1.36
CA GLY A 25 2.51 -4.46 -1.14
C GLY A 25 2.92 -3.53 -2.28
N PHE A 26 2.41 -2.31 -2.23
CA PHE A 26 2.78 -1.26 -3.16
C PHE A 26 2.78 0.08 -2.44
N ASP A 27 3.75 0.92 -2.78
CA ASP A 27 3.77 2.32 -2.38
C ASP A 27 2.78 3.13 -3.21
N VAL A 28 2.18 4.09 -2.54
CA VAL A 28 1.28 5.08 -3.10
C VAL A 28 1.68 6.46 -2.59
N ALA A 29 1.68 7.41 -3.51
CA ALA A 29 1.95 8.80 -3.21
C ALA A 29 0.92 9.67 -3.93
N TRP A 30 0.44 10.71 -3.26
CA TRP A 30 -0.45 11.68 -3.87
C TRP A 30 -0.20 13.08 -3.33
N LYS A 31 -0.64 14.07 -4.10
CA LYS A 31 -0.58 15.47 -3.70
C LYS A 31 -2.00 16.04 -3.64
N PHE A 32 -2.36 16.67 -2.54
CA PHE A 32 -3.61 17.41 -2.43
C PHE A 32 -3.58 18.73 -3.22
N ALA A 33 -4.73 19.41 -3.30
CA ALA A 33 -4.75 20.79 -3.76
C ALA A 33 -4.07 21.70 -2.72
N ASP A 34 -3.47 22.81 -3.18
CA ASP A 34 -2.65 23.65 -2.31
C ASP A 34 -3.46 24.40 -1.23
N ASP A 35 -4.78 24.50 -1.43
CA ASP A 35 -5.79 25.15 -0.59
C ASP A 35 -6.50 24.21 0.40
N ILE A 36 -6.15 22.92 0.43
CA ILE A 36 -6.70 22.00 1.42
C ILE A 36 -6.29 22.41 2.84
N ASP A 37 -7.23 22.35 3.77
CA ASP A 37 -6.99 22.54 5.20
C ASP A 37 -6.86 21.19 5.93
N GLY A 38 -6.49 21.24 7.22
CA GLY A 38 -6.31 20.03 8.02
C GLY A 38 -7.58 19.19 8.14
N GLU A 39 -8.75 19.82 8.28
CA GLU A 39 -10.03 19.12 8.38
C GLU A 39 -10.42 18.43 7.06
N GLY A 40 -10.09 19.05 5.92
CA GLY A 40 -10.23 18.45 4.59
C GLY A 40 -9.33 17.22 4.43
N ILE A 41 -8.09 17.27 4.91
CA ILE A 41 -7.17 16.12 4.92
C ILE A 41 -7.75 15.00 5.79
N ASP A 42 -8.17 15.29 7.02
CA ASP A 42 -8.74 14.29 7.93
C ASP A 42 -10.00 13.64 7.33
N THR A 43 -10.89 14.43 6.73
CA THR A 43 -12.09 13.94 6.05
C THR A 43 -11.75 13.06 4.85
N PHE A 44 -10.76 13.46 4.06
CA PHE A 44 -10.29 12.66 2.94
C PHE A 44 -9.72 11.31 3.40
N MET A 45 -8.90 11.32 4.45
CA MET A 45 -8.29 10.10 4.99
C MET A 45 -9.36 9.14 5.51
N ASN A 46 -10.36 9.63 6.26
CA ASN A 46 -11.48 8.79 6.70
C ASN A 46 -12.21 8.15 5.52
N LYS A 47 -12.55 8.93 4.49
CA LYS A 47 -13.18 8.38 3.27
C LYS A 47 -12.30 7.38 2.53
N PHE A 48 -10.99 7.63 2.47
CA PHE A 48 -10.05 6.71 1.85
C PHE A 48 -10.05 5.36 2.57
N PHE A 49 -10.09 5.39 3.91
CA PHE A 49 -10.19 4.18 4.71
C PHE A 49 -11.52 3.44 4.48
N ASP A 50 -12.64 4.15 4.60
CA ASP A 50 -13.98 3.58 4.54
C ASP A 50 -14.35 3.03 3.15
N GLU A 51 -13.91 3.69 2.07
CA GLU A 51 -14.34 3.35 0.71
C GLU A 51 -13.40 2.40 -0.03
N VAL A 52 -12.10 2.42 0.28
CA VAL A 52 -11.10 1.64 -0.47
C VAL A 52 -10.30 0.71 0.40
N ILE A 53 -9.79 1.18 1.53
CA ILE A 53 -8.83 0.37 2.30
C ILE A 53 -9.56 -0.77 3.03
N GLU A 54 -10.54 -0.45 3.87
CA GLU A 54 -11.26 -1.46 4.66
C GLU A 54 -12.07 -2.46 3.81
N PRO A 55 -12.86 -2.03 2.78
CA PRO A 55 -13.65 -2.97 1.99
C PRO A 55 -12.81 -3.96 1.19
N ASN A 56 -11.58 -3.58 0.83
CA ASN A 56 -10.63 -4.45 0.14
C ASN A 56 -9.74 -5.25 1.10
N GLY A 57 -9.92 -5.13 2.42
CA GLY A 57 -9.08 -5.80 3.42
C GLY A 57 -7.62 -5.33 3.40
N LEU A 58 -7.39 -4.09 2.95
CA LEU A 58 -6.09 -3.47 2.87
C LEU A 58 -5.76 -2.71 4.15
N GLY A 59 -4.49 -2.51 4.42
CA GLY A 59 -3.94 -1.63 5.43
C GLY A 59 -3.07 -0.59 4.73
N PHE A 60 -3.20 0.65 5.17
CA PHE A 60 -2.36 1.75 4.70
C PHE A 60 -1.53 2.29 5.87
N GLY A 61 -0.23 2.43 5.67
CA GLY A 61 0.68 3.07 6.59
C GLY A 61 1.47 4.13 5.85
N GLY A 62 1.33 5.40 6.24
CA GLY A 62 1.98 6.50 5.56
C GLY A 62 2.04 7.75 6.41
N GLU A 63 2.70 8.76 5.85
CA GLU A 63 2.82 10.07 6.44
C GLU A 63 2.72 11.14 5.35
N GLY A 64 2.31 12.34 5.76
CA GLY A 64 2.19 13.45 4.85
C GLY A 64 1.49 14.64 5.46
N ASP A 65 1.52 15.73 4.70
CA ASP A 65 0.72 16.92 4.93
C ASP A 65 0.00 17.25 3.62
N LYS A 66 0.59 18.07 2.75
CA LYS A 66 0.06 18.32 1.39
C LYS A 66 0.46 17.24 0.38
N ILE A 67 1.61 16.62 0.60
CA ILE A 67 2.09 15.48 -0.17
C ILE A 67 2.11 14.30 0.80
N TRP A 68 1.43 13.23 0.41
CA TRP A 68 1.35 12.00 1.17
C TRP A 68 2.14 10.92 0.46
N HIS A 69 2.83 10.13 1.26
CA HIS A 69 3.48 8.91 0.84
C HIS A 69 3.15 7.82 1.84
N GLY A 70 2.82 6.63 1.34
CA GLY A 70 2.62 5.48 2.20
C GLY A 70 2.62 4.17 1.47
N LEU A 71 2.68 3.12 2.26
CA LEU A 71 2.64 1.74 1.83
C LEU A 71 1.22 1.20 2.00
N VAL A 72 0.73 0.50 0.98
CA VAL A 72 -0.49 -0.32 1.06
C VAL A 72 -0.12 -1.80 1.05
N CYS A 73 -0.58 -2.52 2.06
CA CYS A 73 -0.47 -3.98 2.18
C CYS A 73 -1.83 -4.59 2.59
N THR A 74 -1.96 -5.92 2.67
CA THR A 74 -3.18 -6.54 3.22
C THR A 74 -3.18 -6.47 4.75
N GLN A 75 -4.35 -6.27 5.39
CA GLN A 75 -4.43 -6.26 6.87
C GLN A 75 -4.06 -7.61 7.49
N SER A 76 -4.38 -8.69 6.77
CA SER A 76 -3.96 -10.04 7.09
C SER A 76 -2.72 -10.43 6.29
N LEU A 77 -2.00 -11.47 6.72
CA LEU A 77 -0.84 -11.99 5.98
C LEU A 77 -1.29 -12.44 4.58
N GLY A 78 -0.87 -11.71 3.56
CA GLY A 78 -1.37 -11.89 2.20
C GLY A 78 -0.57 -11.12 1.17
N GLN A 79 -1.08 -11.12 -0.06
CA GLN A 79 -0.47 -10.46 -1.20
C GLN A 79 -1.47 -9.48 -1.80
N CYS A 80 -1.08 -8.21 -1.92
CA CYS A 80 -1.80 -7.28 -2.75
C CYS A 80 -1.82 -7.77 -4.21
N THR A 81 -2.91 -7.48 -4.91
CA THR A 81 -3.12 -7.81 -6.31
C THR A 81 -3.14 -6.53 -7.15
N GLU A 82 -3.00 -6.69 -8.45
CA GLU A 82 -3.07 -5.55 -9.38
C GLU A 82 -4.45 -4.87 -9.37
N GLU A 83 -5.50 -5.63 -9.00
CA GLU A 83 -6.85 -5.10 -8.81
C GLU A 83 -6.89 -4.11 -7.64
N HIS A 84 -6.23 -4.42 -6.52
CA HIS A 84 -6.11 -3.50 -5.38
C HIS A 84 -5.36 -2.23 -5.75
N ARG A 85 -4.26 -2.36 -6.50
CA ARG A 85 -3.49 -1.23 -7.01
C ARG A 85 -4.35 -0.31 -7.89
N SER A 86 -5.09 -0.91 -8.84
CA SER A 86 -5.99 -0.16 -9.73
C SER A 86 -7.14 0.49 -8.98
N ALA A 87 -7.70 -0.16 -7.96
CA ALA A 87 -8.78 0.38 -7.15
C ALA A 87 -8.32 1.62 -6.37
N VAL A 88 -7.16 1.56 -5.72
CA VAL A 88 -6.56 2.69 -5.00
C VAL A 88 -6.24 3.83 -5.96
N GLU A 89 -5.60 3.55 -7.09
CA GLU A 89 -5.25 4.59 -8.07
C GLU A 89 -6.49 5.30 -8.63
N LYS A 90 -7.53 4.55 -9.00
CA LYS A 90 -8.78 5.10 -9.53
C LYS A 90 -9.49 5.97 -8.51
N TRP A 91 -9.56 5.51 -7.26
CA TRP A 91 -10.23 6.25 -6.20
C TRP A 91 -9.50 7.56 -5.88
N LEU A 92 -8.17 7.53 -5.78
CA LEU A 92 -7.38 8.74 -5.54
C LEU A 92 -7.59 9.77 -6.65
N LYS A 93 -7.54 9.35 -7.93
CA LYS A 93 -7.82 10.23 -9.07
C LYS A 93 -9.23 10.80 -9.08
N ALA A 94 -10.22 10.05 -8.59
CA ALA A 94 -11.61 10.50 -8.52
C ALA A 94 -11.86 11.50 -7.38
N ASN A 95 -11.04 11.49 -6.33
CA ASN A 95 -11.26 12.27 -5.11
C ASN A 95 -10.44 13.57 -5.03
N GLY A 96 -10.12 14.18 -6.18
CA GLY A 96 -9.68 15.58 -6.24
C GLY A 96 -8.22 15.84 -5.87
N VAL A 97 -7.37 14.81 -5.82
CA VAL A 97 -5.92 14.98 -5.69
C VAL A 97 -5.32 15.50 -7.01
N THR A 98 -4.27 16.31 -6.92
CA THR A 98 -3.64 16.96 -8.08
C THR A 98 -2.65 16.03 -8.80
N ALA A 99 -2.06 15.09 -8.08
CA ALA A 99 -1.16 14.08 -8.61
C ALA A 99 -1.30 12.77 -7.83
N VAL A 100 -1.16 11.65 -8.53
CA VAL A 100 -1.14 10.30 -7.97
C VAL A 100 0.01 9.53 -8.60
N SER A 101 0.77 8.80 -7.79
CA SER A 101 1.75 7.82 -8.23
C SER A 101 1.53 6.54 -7.43
N VAL A 102 1.49 5.39 -8.11
CA VAL A 102 1.36 4.08 -7.48
C VAL A 102 2.46 3.19 -8.04
N SER A 103 3.30 2.66 -7.18
CA SER A 103 4.39 1.75 -7.57
C SER A 103 3.87 0.37 -7.99
N GLU A 104 4.72 -0.45 -8.60
CA GLU A 104 4.43 -1.86 -8.88
C GLU A 104 4.39 -2.68 -7.58
N LEU A 105 3.79 -3.86 -7.65
CA LEU A 105 3.78 -4.78 -6.51
C LEU A 105 5.19 -5.29 -6.22
N TYR A 106 5.64 -5.11 -4.98
CA TYR A 106 6.94 -5.59 -4.52
C TYR A 106 6.82 -6.35 -3.19
N ASP A 107 7.89 -7.07 -2.85
CA ASP A 107 7.98 -7.77 -1.57
C ASP A 107 8.25 -6.77 -0.44
N VAL A 108 7.28 -6.56 0.45
CA VAL A 108 7.40 -5.58 1.54
C VAL A 108 8.61 -5.86 2.45
N TRP A 109 9.04 -7.12 2.54
CA TRP A 109 10.14 -7.54 3.41
C TRP A 109 11.51 -7.45 2.74
N TRP A 110 11.55 -7.41 1.41
CA TRP A 110 12.77 -7.51 0.61
C TRP A 110 12.81 -6.51 -0.54
N ALA A 111 12.09 -5.40 -0.42
CA ALA A 111 12.15 -4.29 -1.37
C ALA A 111 13.61 -3.87 -1.57
N GLU A 112 14.04 -3.75 -2.83
CA GLU A 112 15.37 -3.26 -3.22
C GLU A 112 15.45 -1.74 -3.20
#